data_AF-A0A1J3J961-F1
#
_entry.id   AF-A0A1J3J961-F1
#
_cell.length_a   1.000
_cell.length_b   1.000
_cell.length_c   1.000
_cell.angle_alpha   90.00
_cell.angle_beta   90.00
_cell.angle_gamma   90.00
#
_symmetry.space_group_name_H-M   'P 1'
#
loop_
_entity.id
_entity.type
_entity.pdbx_description
1 polymer ?
#
loop_
_entity_poly.entity_id
_entity_poly.type
_entity_poly.pdbx_seq_one_letter_code
_entity_poly.pdbx_strand_id
1 'polypeptide(L)'
;MQYCKKEEQACVNDRRCIMVLDECDTQCNVNFTCWNACLARRGNKNASDYFKCIVDHECYKSMKAATALAIADPQQCIEEKCPNQWAACQKDSKCVPALQDCEKKCGTKSSCWTLCLPTKGSQAAIDVAKCAQANGCVGIIPSIVSMSQ
;
A
#
# COMPACT_ATOMS: atom_id res chain seq x y z
N MET A 1 3.18 1.25 13.13
CA MET A 1 4.25 2.20 13.53
C MET A 1 4.28 2.38 15.05
N GLN A 2 5.42 2.73 15.67
CA GLN A 2 5.51 3.00 17.13
C GLN A 2 4.92 4.38 17.51
N TYR A 3 4.92 5.32 16.57
CA TYR A 3 4.38 6.67 16.70
C TYR A 3 3.12 6.83 15.83
N CYS A 4 2.30 7.85 16.11
CA CYS A 4 1.11 8.24 15.33
C CYS A 4 -0.06 7.25 15.28
N LYS A 5 -0.08 6.19 16.09
CA LYS A 5 -1.16 5.16 16.07
C LYS A 5 -2.56 5.74 16.23
N LYS A 6 -2.70 6.80 17.03
CA LYS A 6 -4.00 7.43 17.30
C LYS A 6 -4.49 8.19 16.08
N GLU A 7 -3.61 8.97 15.47
CA GLU A 7 -3.86 9.77 14.28
C GLU A 7 -4.09 8.87 13.06
N GLU A 8 -3.32 7.78 12.95
CA GLU A 8 -3.49 6.71 11.96
C GLU A 8 -4.88 6.09 12.08
N GLN A 9 -5.28 5.64 13.28
CA GLN A 9 -6.58 5.03 13.51
C GLN A 9 -7.74 6.00 13.23
N ALA A 10 -7.59 7.28 13.62
CA ALA A 10 -8.58 8.31 13.34
C ALA A 10 -8.72 8.57 11.82
N CYS A 11 -7.60 8.52 11.09
CA CYS A 11 -7.59 8.64 9.64
C CYS A 11 -8.20 7.42 8.94
N VAL A 12 -7.83 6.20 9.33
CA VAL A 12 -8.38 4.95 8.75
C VAL A 12 -9.90 4.86 8.97
N ASN A 13 -10.39 5.32 10.11
CA ASN A 13 -11.83 5.36 10.41
C ASN A 13 -12.57 6.50 9.67
N ASP A 14 -11.85 7.44 9.05
CA ASP A 14 -12.41 8.51 8.23
C ASP A 14 -12.21 8.18 6.75
N ARG A 15 -13.29 7.74 6.10
CA ARG A 15 -13.29 7.35 4.68
C ARG A 15 -12.73 8.45 3.76
N ARG A 16 -12.86 9.72 4.13
CA ARG A 16 -12.35 10.84 3.33
C ARG A 16 -10.88 11.13 3.60
N CYS A 17 -10.34 10.71 4.74
CA CYS A 17 -8.94 10.94 5.10
C CYS A 17 -7.99 10.27 4.10
N ILE A 18 -8.19 8.98 3.85
CA ILE A 18 -7.34 8.19 2.93
C ILE A 18 -7.38 8.77 1.51
N MET A 19 -8.57 9.13 1.01
CA MET A 19 -8.71 9.75 -0.31
C MET A 19 -7.95 11.08 -0.41
N VAL A 20 -8.03 11.92 0.62
CA VAL A 20 -7.32 13.20 0.64
C VAL A 20 -5.81 13.01 0.68
N LEU A 21 -5.32 12.02 1.43
CA LEU A 21 -3.90 11.70 1.47
C LEU A 21 -3.40 11.20 0.11
N ASP A 22 -4.12 10.31 -0.56
CA ASP A 22 -3.76 9.78 -1.88
C ASP A 22 -3.78 10.86 -2.98
N GLU A 23 -4.79 11.72 -2.98
CA GLU A 23 -4.85 12.87 -3.89
C GLU A 23 -3.66 13.81 -3.70
N CYS A 24 -3.30 14.09 -2.45
CA CYS A 24 -2.16 14.96 -2.14
C CYS A 24 -0.83 14.29 -2.45
N ASP A 25 -0.69 12.98 -2.26
CA ASP A 25 0.52 12.23 -2.65
C ASP A 25 0.73 12.26 -4.16
N THR A 26 -0.32 11.95 -4.92
CA THR A 26 -0.28 11.99 -6.39
C THR A 26 0.08 13.38 -6.92
N GLN A 27 -0.45 14.44 -6.29
CA GLN A 27 -0.20 15.81 -6.71
C GLN A 27 1.19 16.31 -6.32
N CYS A 28 1.66 15.97 -5.12
CA CYS A 28 2.78 16.64 -4.48
C CYS A 28 4.04 15.78 -4.34
N ASN A 29 3.91 14.46 -4.42
CA ASN A 29 5.00 13.50 -4.21
C ASN A 29 5.77 13.85 -2.91
N VAL A 30 7.09 14.06 -2.95
CA VAL A 30 7.88 14.40 -1.76
C VAL A 30 7.93 15.90 -1.39
N ASN A 31 7.13 16.75 -2.05
CA ASN A 31 7.15 18.21 -1.80
C ASN A 31 6.25 18.60 -0.60
N PHE A 32 6.88 18.80 0.55
CA PHE A 32 6.18 19.16 1.80
C PHE A 32 5.36 20.46 1.72
N THR A 33 5.86 21.48 1.04
CA THR A 33 5.12 22.74 0.86
C THR A 33 3.85 22.52 0.05
N CYS A 34 3.93 21.69 -0.99
CA CYS A 34 2.76 21.29 -1.78
C CYS A 34 1.77 20.49 -0.94
N TRP A 35 2.23 19.51 -0.15
CA TRP A 35 1.38 18.71 0.74
C TRP A 35 0.59 19.57 1.72
N ASN A 36 1.26 20.49 2.42
CA ASN A 36 0.60 21.40 3.36
C ASN A 36 -0.47 22.25 2.67
N ALA A 37 -0.19 22.75 1.46
CA ALA A 37 -1.17 23.49 0.68
C ALA A 37 -2.33 22.60 0.19
N CYS A 38 -2.06 21.36 -0.20
CA CYS A 38 -3.07 20.41 -0.64
C CYS A 38 -4.03 20.04 0.51
N LEU A 39 -3.50 19.67 1.68
CA LEU A 39 -4.29 19.33 2.86
C LEU A 39 -5.15 20.52 3.33
N ALA A 40 -4.59 21.72 3.32
CA ALA A 40 -5.33 22.94 3.65
C ALA A 40 -6.49 23.20 2.67
N ARG A 41 -6.29 22.95 1.37
CA ARG A 41 -7.35 23.08 0.35
C ARG A 41 -8.43 22.01 0.47
N ARG A 42 -8.03 20.76 0.76
CA ARG A 42 -8.96 19.63 0.86
C ARG A 42 -9.78 19.64 2.15
N GLY A 43 -9.24 20.24 3.21
CA GLY A 43 -9.99 20.51 4.45
C GLY A 43 -10.43 19.25 5.18
N ASN A 44 -9.52 18.27 5.34
CA ASN A 44 -9.74 17.10 6.19
C ASN A 44 -8.80 17.15 7.41
N LYS A 45 -9.41 17.24 8.60
CA LYS A 45 -8.67 17.38 9.86
C LYS A 45 -7.85 16.13 10.19
N ASN A 46 -8.43 14.94 10.05
CA ASN A 46 -7.76 13.68 10.37
C ASN A 46 -6.54 13.45 9.45
N ALA A 47 -6.65 13.80 8.16
CA ALA A 47 -5.55 13.73 7.20
C ALA A 47 -4.44 14.72 7.55
N SER A 48 -4.81 15.93 7.94
CA SER A 48 -3.85 16.96 8.35
C SER A 48 -3.13 16.58 9.64
N ASP A 49 -3.86 16.08 10.65
CA ASP A 49 -3.31 15.64 11.92
C ASP A 49 -2.36 14.45 11.72
N TYR A 50 -2.75 13.48 10.87
CA TYR A 50 -1.94 12.31 10.58
C TYR A 50 -0.67 12.66 9.81
N PHE A 51 -0.77 13.46 8.74
CA PHE A 51 0.39 13.94 8.00
C PHE A 51 1.32 14.78 8.88
N LYS A 52 0.76 15.64 9.74
CA LYS A 52 1.53 16.41 10.72
C LYS A 52 2.32 15.50 11.67
N CYS A 53 1.68 14.47 12.21
CA CYS A 53 2.37 13.50 13.08
C CYS A 53 3.51 12.78 12.35
N ILE A 54 3.29 12.40 11.08
CA ILE A 54 4.30 11.78 10.23
C ILE A 54 5.53 12.69 10.05
N VAL A 55 5.30 14.00 9.85
CA VAL A 55 6.37 14.99 9.72
C VAL A 55 7.09 15.22 11.05
N ASP A 56 6.34 15.47 12.12
CA ASP A 56 6.87 15.81 13.44
C ASP A 56 7.76 14.68 14.03
N HIS A 57 7.45 13.43 13.72
CA HIS A 57 8.22 12.25 14.14
C HIS A 57 9.18 11.72 13.09
N GLU A 58 9.37 12.45 11.99
CA GLU A 58 10.17 12.04 10.84
C GLU A 58 9.83 10.63 10.32
N CYS A 59 8.58 10.19 10.52
CA CYS A 59 8.08 8.91 10.03
C CYS A 59 8.14 8.85 8.50
N TYR A 60 8.25 9.98 7.81
CA TYR A 60 8.49 10.00 6.37
C TYR A 60 9.88 9.50 5.96
N LYS A 61 10.88 9.52 6.85
CA LYS A 61 12.21 8.91 6.58
C LYS A 61 12.10 7.39 6.56
N SER A 62 11.32 6.82 7.48
CA SER A 62 10.90 5.42 7.41
C SER A 62 9.89 5.19 6.27
N MET A 63 9.06 6.17 5.90
CA MET A 63 8.31 6.12 4.66
C MET A 63 9.20 6.29 3.43
N LYS A 64 10.45 6.76 3.43
CA LYS A 64 11.28 6.67 2.21
C LYS A 64 11.71 5.22 1.91
N ALA A 65 11.65 4.36 2.93
CA ALA A 65 11.62 2.90 2.78
C ALA A 65 10.18 2.34 2.58
N ALA A 66 9.15 3.17 2.80
CA ALA A 66 7.74 2.82 2.78
C ALA A 66 6.87 3.69 1.84
N THR A 67 7.44 4.42 0.85
CA THR A 67 6.72 5.21 -0.18
C THR A 67 6.29 4.27 -1.30
N ALA A 68 5.98 3.06 -0.85
CA ALA A 68 5.29 1.98 -1.48
C ALA A 68 3.96 1.70 -0.74
N LEU A 69 3.62 2.48 0.30
CA LEU A 69 2.46 2.26 1.19
C LEU A 69 1.32 3.26 0.98
N ALA A 70 1.28 4.00 -0.14
CA ALA A 70 0.06 4.68 -0.56
C ALA A 70 -0.79 3.72 -1.42
N ILE A 71 -1.22 2.61 -0.83
CA ILE A 71 -2.49 2.00 -1.19
C ILE A 71 -3.07 1.51 0.14
N ALA A 72 -4.29 1.92 0.48
CA ALA A 72 -5.05 1.24 1.52
C ALA A 72 -5.48 -0.13 0.97
N ASP A 73 -4.54 -1.03 0.66
CA ASP A 73 -4.80 -2.10 -0.28
C ASP A 73 -3.58 -3.06 -0.34
N PRO A 74 -3.81 -4.31 -0.73
CA PRO A 74 -3.01 -5.52 -0.49
C PRO A 74 -2.31 -5.86 0.81
N GLN A 75 -1.42 -5.01 1.30
CA GLN A 75 -0.41 -5.47 2.25
C GLN A 75 -1.02 -5.88 3.59
N GLN A 76 -2.00 -5.15 4.11
CA GLN A 76 -2.69 -5.52 5.34
C GLN A 76 -3.45 -6.85 5.21
N CYS A 77 -4.12 -7.08 4.07
CA CYS A 77 -4.78 -8.36 3.82
C CYS A 77 -3.75 -9.50 3.71
N ILE A 78 -2.60 -9.25 3.09
CA ILE A 78 -1.49 -10.22 3.01
C ILE A 78 -0.90 -10.48 4.40
N GLU A 79 -0.73 -9.44 5.23
CA GLU A 79 -0.24 -9.57 6.60
C GLU A 79 -1.20 -10.39 7.48
N GLU A 80 -2.51 -10.23 7.28
CA GLU A 80 -3.54 -10.98 8.02
C GLU A 80 -3.77 -12.39 7.48
N LYS A 81 -3.85 -12.58 6.17
CA LYS A 81 -4.25 -13.85 5.52
C LYS A 81 -3.07 -14.71 5.08
N CYS A 82 -1.91 -14.09 4.87
CA CYS A 82 -0.69 -14.71 4.36
C CYS A 82 0.55 -14.45 5.24
N PRO A 83 0.45 -14.53 6.58
CA PRO A 83 1.52 -14.08 7.48
C PRO A 83 2.83 -14.84 7.29
N ASN A 84 2.78 -16.14 6.97
CA ASN A 84 3.99 -16.95 6.79
C ASN A 84 4.73 -16.58 5.49
N GLN A 85 3.98 -16.40 4.40
CA GLN A 85 4.53 -16.01 3.11
C GLN A 85 5.08 -14.59 3.19
N TRP A 86 4.36 -13.68 3.86
CA TRP A 86 4.83 -12.32 4.08
C TRP A 86 6.10 -12.26 4.94
N ALA A 87 6.17 -13.04 6.02
CA ALA A 87 7.37 -13.13 6.85
C ALA A 87 8.58 -13.69 6.07
N ALA A 88 8.36 -14.63 5.15
CA ALA A 88 9.40 -15.12 4.25
C ALA A 88 9.83 -14.04 3.24
N CYS A 89 8.87 -13.28 2.71
CA CYS A 89 9.10 -12.16 1.81
C CYS A 89 9.92 -11.04 2.47
N GLN A 90 9.65 -10.70 3.73
CA GLN A 90 10.44 -9.70 4.46
C GLN A 90 11.91 -10.11 4.66
N LYS A 91 12.22 -11.41 4.65
CA LYS A 91 13.60 -11.93 4.73
C LYS A 91 14.31 -11.95 3.38
N ASP A 92 13.56 -11.86 2.28
CA ASP A 92 14.10 -11.79 0.93
C ASP A 92 14.14 -10.33 0.46
N SER A 93 15.37 -9.79 0.37
CA SER A 93 15.60 -8.40 -0.03
C SER A 93 15.07 -8.04 -1.42
N LYS A 94 14.78 -9.03 -2.28
CA LYS A 94 14.21 -8.84 -3.61
C LYS A 94 12.69 -8.92 -3.63
N CYS A 95 12.06 -9.43 -2.57
CA CYS A 95 10.64 -9.75 -2.61
C CYS A 95 9.75 -8.49 -2.71
N VAL A 96 9.90 -7.56 -1.78
CA VAL A 96 9.12 -6.31 -1.76
C VAL A 96 9.35 -5.49 -3.05
N PRO A 97 10.59 -5.29 -3.54
CA PRO A 97 10.83 -4.65 -4.83
C PRO A 97 10.18 -5.39 -6.02
N ALA A 98 10.19 -6.72 -6.02
CA ALA A 98 9.58 -7.52 -7.08
C ALA A 98 8.06 -7.34 -7.14
N LEU A 99 7.40 -7.33 -5.98
CA LEU A 99 5.96 -7.11 -5.87
C LEU A 99 5.58 -5.71 -6.39
N GLN A 100 6.29 -4.67 -5.94
CA GLN A 100 6.05 -3.28 -6.37
C GLN A 100 6.28 -3.07 -7.88
N ASP A 101 7.34 -3.67 -8.43
CA ASP A 101 7.63 -3.53 -9.86
C ASP A 101 6.58 -4.25 -10.73
N CYS A 102 6.13 -5.43 -10.30
CA CYS A 102 5.07 -6.14 -10.98
C CYS A 102 3.72 -5.45 -10.85
N GLU A 103 3.42 -4.86 -9.69
CA GLU A 103 2.23 -4.03 -9.51
C GLU A 103 2.22 -2.82 -10.44
N LYS A 104 3.31 -2.06 -10.49
CA LYS A 104 3.44 -0.91 -11.40
C LYS A 104 3.30 -1.31 -12.87
N LYS A 105 3.84 -2.47 -13.26
CA LYS A 105 3.81 -2.95 -14.65
C LYS A 105 2.46 -3.55 -15.04
N CYS A 106 1.83 -4.29 -14.13
CA CYS A 106 0.69 -5.15 -14.43
C CYS A 106 -0.64 -4.59 -13.94
N GLY A 107 -0.63 -3.65 -12.99
CA GLY A 107 -1.83 -3.19 -12.30
C GLY A 107 -2.61 -4.39 -11.77
N THR A 108 -3.84 -4.55 -12.25
CA THR A 108 -4.72 -5.64 -11.79
C THR A 108 -4.77 -6.90 -12.66
N LYS A 109 -3.89 -7.00 -13.67
CA LYS A 109 -3.95 -8.09 -14.67
C LYS A 109 -3.26 -9.35 -14.18
N SER A 110 -4.03 -10.33 -13.70
CA SER A 110 -3.52 -11.61 -13.18
C SER A 110 -2.55 -12.33 -14.11
N SER A 111 -2.85 -12.40 -15.41
CA SER A 111 -1.98 -13.03 -16.41
C SER A 111 -0.63 -12.32 -16.56
N CYS A 112 -0.58 -11.00 -16.36
CA CYS A 112 0.66 -10.23 -16.35
C CYS A 112 1.48 -10.54 -15.09
N TRP A 113 0.85 -10.65 -13.93
CA TRP A 113 1.52 -11.00 -12.67
C TRP A 113 2.19 -12.38 -12.74
N THR A 114 1.50 -13.38 -13.28
CA THR A 114 2.03 -14.74 -13.48
C THR A 114 3.28 -14.76 -14.36
N LEU A 115 3.40 -13.81 -15.30
CA LEU A 115 4.59 -13.66 -16.15
C LEU A 115 5.66 -12.76 -15.52
N CYS A 116 5.26 -11.77 -14.73
CA CYS A 116 6.17 -10.79 -14.16
C CYS A 116 6.99 -11.38 -13.01
N LEU A 117 6.34 -12.01 -12.02
CA LEU A 117 7.01 -12.46 -10.80
C LEU A 117 8.14 -13.47 -11.03
N PRO A 118 8.00 -14.49 -11.91
CA PRO A 118 9.09 -15.42 -12.19
C PRO A 118 10.36 -14.73 -12.72
N THR A 119 10.21 -13.60 -13.43
CA THR A 119 11.36 -12.85 -13.98
C THR A 119 12.11 -12.04 -12.91
N LYS A 120 11.59 -11.93 -11.69
CA LYS A 120 12.20 -11.15 -10.60
C LYS A 120 13.14 -11.96 -9.71
N GLY A 121 13.14 -13.30 -9.85
CA GLY A 121 14.07 -14.17 -9.13
C GLY A 121 13.89 -14.20 -7.61
N SER A 122 12.66 -13.99 -7.12
CA SER A 122 12.28 -14.14 -5.71
C SER A 122 11.15 -15.15 -5.60
N GLN A 123 11.44 -16.31 -5.01
CA GLN A 123 10.41 -17.33 -4.75
C GLN A 123 9.41 -16.83 -3.69
N ALA A 124 9.90 -16.08 -2.69
CA ALA A 124 9.04 -15.50 -1.66
C ALA A 124 8.01 -14.52 -2.24
N ALA A 125 8.36 -13.76 -3.29
CA ALA A 125 7.42 -12.89 -3.98
C ALA A 125 6.32 -13.67 -4.72
N ILE A 126 6.70 -14.78 -5.35
CA ILE A 126 5.75 -15.69 -6.01
C ILE A 126 4.78 -16.28 -4.98
N ASP A 127 5.28 -16.72 -3.83
CA ASP A 127 4.48 -17.38 -2.80
C ASP A 127 3.53 -16.40 -2.11
N VAL A 128 3.98 -15.18 -1.82
CA VAL A 128 3.11 -14.10 -1.32
C VAL A 128 2.01 -13.78 -2.31
N ALA A 129 2.34 -13.59 -3.59
CA ALA A 129 1.34 -13.23 -4.60
C ALA A 129 0.31 -14.33 -4.83
N LYS A 130 0.73 -15.61 -4.81
CA LYS A 130 -0.20 -16.76 -4.87
C LYS A 130 -1.15 -16.78 -3.67
N CYS A 131 -0.61 -16.57 -2.47
CA CYS A 131 -1.44 -16.53 -1.26
C CYS A 131 -2.41 -15.34 -1.28
N ALA A 132 -1.92 -14.18 -1.71
CA ALA A 132 -2.73 -12.97 -1.83
C ALA A 132 -3.88 -13.16 -2.84
N GLN A 133 -3.60 -13.79 -3.98
CA GLN A 133 -4.60 -14.15 -4.97
C GLN A 133 -5.67 -15.10 -4.40
N ALA A 134 -5.26 -16.13 -3.66
CA ALA A 134 -6.18 -17.09 -3.05
C ALA A 134 -7.09 -16.46 -1.99
N ASN A 135 -6.64 -15.38 -1.34
CA ASN A 135 -7.38 -14.69 -0.28
C ASN A 135 -8.03 -13.36 -0.73
N GLY A 136 -7.95 -13.01 -2.01
CA GLY A 136 -8.52 -11.76 -2.54
C GLY A 136 -7.82 -10.49 -2.06
N CYS A 137 -6.54 -10.60 -1.67
CA CYS A 137 -5.76 -9.53 -1.06
C CYS A 137 -5.05 -8.61 -2.06
N VAL A 138 -5.46 -8.50 -3.32
CA VAL A 138 -4.87 -7.57 -4.31
C VAL A 138 -5.89 -7.35 -5.41
N GLY A 139 -5.69 -6.36 -6.28
CA GLY A 139 -6.25 -6.24 -7.64
C GLY A 139 -5.98 -7.46 -8.53
N ILE A 140 -6.39 -8.62 -8.09
CA ILE A 140 -6.59 -9.84 -8.83
C ILE A 140 -8.06 -10.17 -8.56
N ILE A 141 -8.94 -9.33 -9.10
CA ILE A 141 -10.31 -9.76 -9.29
C ILE A 141 -10.24 -10.66 -10.54
N PRO A 142 -10.36 -12.00 -10.44
CA PRO A 142 -10.89 -12.71 -11.58
C PRO A 142 -12.26 -12.08 -11.82
N SER A 143 -12.56 -11.68 -13.05
CA SER A 143 -13.84 -11.07 -13.46
C SER A 143 -15.06 -11.98 -13.24
N ILE A 144 -15.26 -12.57 -12.06
CA ILE A 144 -16.25 -13.61 -11.78
C ILE A 144 -16.93 -13.38 -10.43
N VAL A 145 -17.30 -12.14 -10.13
CA VAL A 145 -18.55 -11.94 -9.39
C VAL A 145 -19.54 -11.28 -10.34
N SER A 146 -19.95 -12.04 -11.35
CA SER A 146 -21.30 -11.94 -11.89
C SER A 146 -21.98 -13.27 -11.60
N MET A 147 -23.01 -13.20 -10.75
CA MET A 147 -24.13 -14.16 -10.60
C MET A 147 -23.71 -15.53 -10.02
N SER A 148 -24.08 -15.90 -8.80
CA SER A 148 -25.40 -16.39 -8.38
C SER A 148 -25.33 -16.58 -6.85
N GLN A 149 -26.29 -16.14 -6.03
CA GLN A 149 -27.67 -16.61 -5.93
C GLN A 149 -28.60 -15.47 -5.49
#